data_AF-A0A350CTK0-F1
#
_entry.id   AF-A0A350CTK0-F1
#
_cell.length_a   1.000
_cell.length_b   1.000
_cell.length_c   1.000
_cell.angle_alpha   90.00
_cell.angle_beta   90.00
_cell.angle_gamma   90.00
#
_symmetry.space_group_name_H-M   'P 1'
#
loop_
_entity.id
_entity.type
_entity.pdbx_description
1 polymer ?
#
loop_
_entity_poly.entity_id
_entity_poly.type
_entity_poly.pdbx_seq_one_letter_code
_entity_poly.pdbx_strand_id
1 'polypeptide(L)'
;MERLDRLEAVQSMLLEIGRTSTSCSDITEFIRAVHRALGRIMYAANFYVALSDREEGTVRFVYFVDESDEGPALNQPVRLASPDESPTAWVILNGQTLTMTAADFHAREQGGGR
;
A
#
# COMPACT_ATOMS: atom_id res chain seq x y z
N MET A 1 -19.62 -4.97 22.59
CA MET A 1 -19.16 -6.21 21.91
C MET A 1 -18.34 -5.84 20.68
N GLU A 2 -18.84 -5.01 19.75
CA GLU A 2 -18.11 -4.61 18.52
C GLU A 2 -16.62 -4.25 18.68
N ARG A 3 -16.25 -3.46 19.70
CA ARG A 3 -14.84 -3.07 19.89
C ARG A 3 -13.95 -4.23 20.34
N LEU A 4 -14.48 -5.16 21.13
CA LEU A 4 -13.75 -6.35 21.57
C LEU A 4 -13.56 -7.30 20.39
N ASP A 5 -14.62 -7.57 19.64
CA ASP A 5 -14.59 -8.42 18.44
C ASP A 5 -13.58 -7.87 17.41
N ARG A 6 -13.53 -6.55 17.25
CA ARG A 6 -12.53 -5.90 16.38
C ARG A 6 -11.10 -6.03 16.90
N LEU A 7 -10.88 -5.91 18.20
CA LEU A 7 -9.55 -6.09 18.79
C LEU A 7 -9.07 -7.54 18.65
N GLU A 8 -9.96 -8.51 18.85
CA GLU A 8 -9.66 -9.93 18.65
C GLU A 8 -9.33 -10.24 17.18
N ALA A 9 -10.10 -9.67 16.25
CA ALA A 9 -9.82 -9.82 14.81
C ALA A 9 -8.45 -9.24 14.42
N VAL A 10 -8.11 -8.04 14.92
CA VAL A 10 -6.80 -7.42 14.69
C VAL A 10 -5.67 -8.24 15.31
N GLN A 11 -5.84 -8.70 16.55
CA GLN A 11 -4.83 -9.52 17.23
C GLN A 11 -4.60 -10.85 16.49
N SER A 12 -5.67 -11.52 16.08
CA SER A 12 -5.60 -12.77 15.32
C SER A 12 -4.87 -12.58 13.98
N MET A 13 -5.18 -11.48 13.27
CA MET A 13 -4.49 -11.11 12.04
C MET A 13 -2.99 -10.89 12.25
N LEU A 14 -2.59 -10.16 13.29
CA LEU A 14 -1.17 -9.93 13.60
C LEU A 14 -0.42 -11.23 13.93
N LEU A 15 -1.06 -12.14 14.68
CA LEU A 15 -0.48 -13.44 14.99
C LEU A 15 -0.31 -14.32 13.75
N GLU A 16 -1.27 -14.31 12.83
CA GLU A 16 -1.18 -15.02 11.55
C GLU A 16 -0.02 -14.48 10.71
N ILE A 17 0.07 -13.15 10.56
CA ILE A 17 1.16 -12.51 9.80
C ILE A 17 2.52 -12.85 10.41
N GLY A 18 2.67 -12.78 11.74
CA GLY A 18 3.92 -13.13 12.41
C GLY A 18 4.35 -14.58 12.17
N ARG A 19 3.39 -15.52 12.18
CA ARG A 19 3.65 -16.93 11.85
C ARG A 19 4.10 -17.09 10.40
N THR A 20 3.37 -16.49 9.45
CA THR A 20 3.73 -16.55 8.02
C THR A 20 5.10 -15.95 7.74
N SER A 21 5.48 -14.87 8.43
CA SER A 21 6.81 -14.26 8.28
C SER A 21 7.96 -15.22 8.62
N THR A 22 7.72 -16.21 9.49
CA THR A 22 8.77 -17.15 9.92
C THR A 22 8.87 -18.35 8.98
N SER A 23 7.78 -18.70 8.30
CA SER A 23 7.71 -19.89 7.43
C SER A 23 7.93 -19.61 5.95
N CYS A 24 7.79 -18.35 5.52
CA CYS A 24 7.79 -17.97 4.11
C CYS A 24 9.18 -17.52 3.66
N SER A 25 9.70 -18.14 2.60
CA SER A 25 10.97 -17.76 1.97
C SER A 25 10.81 -16.76 0.82
N ASP A 26 9.58 -16.56 0.32
CA ASP A 26 9.25 -15.63 -0.76
C ASP A 26 8.49 -14.41 -0.21
N ILE A 27 9.09 -13.23 -0.36
CA ILE A 27 8.49 -11.97 0.09
C ILE A 27 7.14 -11.69 -0.58
N THR A 28 6.93 -12.13 -1.82
CA THR A 28 5.68 -11.95 -2.57
C THR A 28 4.56 -12.79 -1.96
N GLU A 29 4.86 -14.02 -1.54
CA GLU A 29 3.90 -14.87 -0.85
C GLU A 29 3.55 -14.30 0.52
N PHE A 30 4.55 -13.78 1.25
CA PHE A 30 4.30 -13.07 2.51
C PHE A 30 3.38 -11.86 2.34
N ILE A 31 3.66 -10.97 1.38
CA ILE A 31 2.80 -9.80 1.12
C ILE A 31 1.38 -10.23 0.72
N ARG A 32 1.24 -11.30 -0.08
CA ARG A 32 -0.07 -11.84 -0.44
C ARG A 32 -0.84 -12.36 0.79
N ALA A 33 -0.16 -13.00 1.74
CA ALA A 33 -0.78 -13.43 2.98
C ALA A 33 -1.23 -12.24 3.84
N VAL A 34 -0.39 -11.20 3.96
CA VAL A 34 -0.74 -9.94 4.65
C VAL A 34 -1.98 -9.31 4.01
N HIS A 35 -2.02 -9.20 2.68
CA HIS A 35 -3.16 -8.64 1.95
C HIS A 35 -4.45 -9.42 2.25
N ARG A 36 -4.43 -10.77 2.17
CA ARG A 36 -5.61 -11.59 2.53
C ARG A 36 -6.04 -11.38 3.99
N ALA A 37 -5.09 -11.25 4.90
CA ALA A 37 -5.36 -11.05 6.32
C ALA A 37 -6.02 -9.69 6.59
N LEU A 38 -5.53 -8.62 5.95
CA LEU A 38 -6.10 -7.28 6.00
C LEU A 38 -7.53 -7.25 5.43
N GLY A 39 -7.78 -7.94 4.32
CA GLY A 39 -9.09 -7.98 3.66
C GLY A 39 -10.22 -8.55 4.52
N ARG A 40 -9.90 -9.24 5.63
CA ARG A 40 -10.92 -9.72 6.58
C ARG A 40 -11.34 -8.67 7.61
N ILE A 41 -10.57 -7.60 7.80
CA ILE A 41 -10.80 -6.60 8.84
C ILE A 41 -11.06 -5.19 8.30
N MET A 42 -10.69 -4.93 7.05
CA MET A 42 -10.93 -3.67 6.36
C MET A 42 -11.02 -3.89 4.85
N TYR A 43 -11.58 -2.91 4.14
CA TYR A 43 -11.49 -2.88 2.70
C TYR A 43 -10.02 -2.83 2.27
N ALA A 44 -9.61 -3.79 1.44
CA ALA A 44 -8.26 -3.92 0.93
C ALA A 44 -8.23 -4.36 -0.54
N ALA A 45 -9.35 -4.25 -1.27
CA ALA A 45 -9.43 -4.77 -2.65
C ALA A 45 -8.40 -4.11 -3.58
N ASN A 46 -8.05 -2.85 -3.31
CA ASN A 46 -6.89 -2.17 -3.90
C ASN A 46 -5.75 -2.14 -2.88
N PHE A 47 -4.66 -2.85 -3.17
CA PHE A 47 -3.52 -2.98 -2.28
C PHE A 47 -2.22 -3.20 -3.07
N TYR A 48 -1.22 -2.36 -2.81
CA TYR A 48 0.11 -2.49 -3.41
C TYR A 48 1.22 -2.22 -2.39
N VAL A 49 2.40 -2.73 -2.69
CA VAL A 49 3.64 -2.48 -1.94
C VAL A 49 4.70 -2.00 -2.93
N ALA A 50 5.32 -0.88 -2.60
CA ALA A 50 6.29 -0.21 -3.44
C ALA A 50 7.61 0.02 -2.67
N LEU A 51 8.74 -0.21 -3.35
CA LEU A 51 10.08 0.06 -2.84
C LEU A 51 10.63 1.28 -3.56
N SER A 52 11.11 2.28 -2.82
CA SER A 52 11.71 3.47 -3.40
C SER A 52 13.23 3.34 -3.43
N ASP A 53 13.82 3.71 -4.57
CA ASP A 53 15.23 4.01 -4.71
C ASP A 53 15.41 5.54 -4.72
N ARG A 54 16.01 6.06 -3.65
CA ARG A 54 16.20 7.51 -3.49
C ARG A 54 17.37 8.05 -4.31
N GLU A 55 18.37 7.23 -4.62
CA GLU A 55 19.53 7.65 -5.41
C GLU A 55 19.13 7.82 -6.88
N GLU A 56 18.33 6.87 -7.38
CA GLU A 56 17.85 6.91 -8.77
C GLU A 56 16.55 7.73 -8.94
N GLY A 57 15.88 8.09 -7.85
CA GLY A 57 14.58 8.78 -7.90
C GLY A 57 13.50 7.90 -8.54
N THR A 58 13.53 6.60 -8.26
CA THR A 58 12.61 5.62 -8.83
C THR A 58 11.83 4.89 -7.74
N VAL A 59 10.75 4.22 -8.16
CA VAL A 59 9.94 3.35 -7.35
C VAL A 59 9.67 2.06 -8.09
N ARG A 60 9.66 0.94 -7.36
CA ARG A 60 9.39 -0.40 -7.88
C ARG A 60 8.20 -1.00 -7.15
N PHE A 61 7.17 -1.38 -7.88
CA PHE A 61 6.04 -2.09 -7.31
C PHE A 61 6.40 -3.58 -7.20
N VAL A 62 6.49 -4.09 -5.97
CA VAL A 62 6.81 -5.50 -5.71
C VAL A 62 5.56 -6.36 -5.53
N TYR A 63 4.43 -5.70 -5.29
CA TYR A 63 3.11 -6.29 -5.22
C TYR A 63 2.08 -5.24 -5.65
N PHE A 64 1.13 -5.59 -6.51
CA PHE A 64 0.10 -4.68 -6.98
C PHE A 64 -1.18 -5.46 -7.25
N VAL A 65 -2.27 -5.07 -6.59
CA VAL A 65 -3.63 -5.55 -6.84
C VAL A 65 -4.55 -4.34 -6.86
N ASP A 66 -5.32 -4.20 -7.92
CA ASP A 66 -6.33 -3.16 -8.11
C ASP A 66 -7.55 -3.75 -8.83
N GLU A 67 -8.75 -3.22 -8.53
CA GLU A 67 -10.02 -3.69 -9.08
C GLU A 67 -10.29 -3.17 -10.50
N SER A 68 -9.69 -2.05 -10.90
CA SER A 68 -10.02 -1.32 -12.13
C SER A 68 -8.89 -1.27 -13.14
N ASP A 69 -7.65 -1.06 -12.68
CA ASP A 69 -6.51 -0.78 -13.56
C ASP A 69 -5.46 -1.89 -13.54
N GLU A 70 -4.92 -2.20 -14.72
CA GLU A 70 -3.69 -3.00 -14.80
C GLU A 70 -2.51 -2.14 -14.34
N GLY A 71 -1.88 -2.56 -13.25
CA GLY A 71 -0.78 -1.82 -12.64
C GLY A 71 0.50 -1.81 -13.51
N PRO A 72 1.48 -0.98 -13.12
CA PRO A 72 2.80 -1.01 -13.76
C PRO A 72 3.45 -2.39 -13.61
N ALA A 73 4.34 -2.71 -14.55
CA ALA A 73 5.07 -3.96 -14.52
C ALA A 73 5.83 -4.14 -13.19
N LEU A 74 5.57 -5.27 -12.52
CA LEU A 74 6.17 -5.55 -11.22
C LEU A 74 7.69 -5.61 -11.33
N ASN A 75 8.37 -5.15 -10.28
CA ASN A 75 9.82 -5.12 -10.16
C ASN A 75 10.56 -4.34 -11.25
N GLN A 76 9.86 -3.48 -12.00
CA GLN A 76 10.48 -2.53 -12.92
C GLN A 76 10.55 -1.13 -12.31
N PRO A 77 11.69 -0.42 -12.44
CA PRO A 77 11.82 0.94 -11.93
C PRO A 77 10.92 1.89 -12.73
N VAL A 78 10.09 2.63 -12.00
CA VAL A 78 9.25 3.72 -12.52
C VAL A 78 9.76 5.02 -11.93
N ARG A 79 9.84 6.09 -12.72
CA ARG A 79 10.25 7.41 -12.21
C ARG A 79 9.22 7.89 -11.18
N LEU A 80 9.71 8.36 -10.04
CA LEU A 80 8.83 8.92 -9.01
C LEU A 80 8.24 10.25 -9.51
N ALA A 81 6.92 10.35 -9.51
CA ALA A 81 6.21 11.59 -9.85
C ALA A 81 6.43 12.70 -8.79
N SER A 82 6.00 13.93 -9.08
CA SER A 82 6.03 15.00 -8.10
C SER A 82 5.13 14.66 -6.88
N PRO A 83 5.51 15.05 -5.64
CA PRO A 83 4.62 14.90 -4.48
C PRO A 83 3.28 15.64 -4.61
N ASP A 84 3.18 16.61 -5.52
CA ASP A 84 1.93 17.32 -5.82
C ASP A 84 0.99 16.51 -6.73
N GLU A 85 1.55 15.62 -7.55
CA GLU A 85 0.83 14.81 -8.55
C GLU A 85 0.56 13.39 -8.05
N SER A 86 1.29 12.91 -7.04
CA SER A 86 1.19 11.53 -6.56
C SER A 86 1.18 11.44 -5.03
N PRO A 87 0.11 10.92 -4.42
CA PRO A 87 0.07 10.59 -3.00
C PRO A 87 1.19 9.63 -2.59
N THR A 88 1.51 8.67 -3.45
CA THR A 88 2.61 7.71 -3.21
C THR A 88 3.95 8.45 -3.13
N ALA A 89 4.22 9.38 -4.05
CA ALA A 89 5.41 10.22 -3.97
C ALA A 89 5.42 11.09 -2.72
N TRP A 90 4.28 11.66 -2.36
CA TRP A 90 4.16 12.45 -1.13
C TRP A 90 4.53 11.65 0.11
N VAL A 91 4.01 10.42 0.27
CA VAL A 91 4.33 9.54 1.41
C VAL A 91 5.81 9.18 1.43
N ILE A 92 6.40 8.82 0.29
CA ILE A 92 7.81 8.42 0.18
C ILE A 92 8.76 9.57 0.55
N LEU A 93 8.46 10.79 0.08
CA LEU A 93 9.32 11.95 0.26
C LEU A 93 9.19 12.56 1.66
N ASN A 94 7.98 12.61 2.22
CA ASN A 94 7.74 13.18 3.55
C ASN A 94 7.96 12.17 4.69
N GLY A 95 7.90 10.86 4.40
CA GLY A 95 8.03 9.81 5.42
C GLY A 95 6.87 9.78 6.41
N GLN A 96 5.72 10.34 6.05
CA GLN A 96 4.53 10.45 6.89
C GLN A 96 3.37 9.66 6.28
N THR A 97 2.58 9.02 7.15
CA THR A 97 1.34 8.35 6.73
C THR A 97 0.34 9.38 6.22
N LEU A 98 -0.28 9.08 5.07
CA LEU A 98 -1.30 9.93 4.46
C LEU A 98 -2.63 9.18 4.47
N THR A 99 -3.65 9.78 5.08
CA THR A 99 -5.04 9.33 5.00
C THR A 99 -5.82 10.37 4.22
N MET A 100 -6.55 9.94 3.18
CA MET A 100 -7.31 10.84 2.33
C MET A 100 -8.58 10.18 1.83
N THR A 101 -9.56 11.00 1.47
CA THR A 101 -10.77 10.58 0.75
C THR A 101 -10.56 10.74 -0.76
N ALA A 102 -11.46 10.13 -1.56
CA ALA A 102 -11.47 10.36 -3.01
C ALA A 102 -11.68 11.85 -3.37
N ALA A 103 -12.45 12.60 -2.56
CA ALA A 103 -12.64 14.02 -2.76
C ALA A 103 -11.35 14.82 -2.54
N ASP A 104 -10.56 14.47 -1.52
CA ASP A 104 -9.25 15.09 -1.26
C ASP A 104 -8.28 14.82 -2.42
N PHE A 105 -8.31 13.60 -2.98
CA PHE A 105 -7.49 13.23 -4.12
C PHE A 105 -7.81 14.08 -5.35
N HIS A 106 -9.09 14.16 -5.74
CA HIS A 106 -9.51 14.95 -6.90
C HIS A 106 -9.27 16.47 -6.74
N ALA A 107 -9.37 16.99 -5.51
CA ALA A 107 -9.06 18.39 -5.24
C ALA A 107 -7.58 18.73 -5.48
N ARG A 108 -6.67 17.78 -5.25
CA ARG A 108 -5.23 17.95 -5.51
C ARG A 108 -4.93 17.96 -7.01
N GLU A 109 -5.56 17.08 -7.77
CA GLU A 109 -5.43 17.05 -9.24
C GLU A 109 -5.90 18.37 -9.89
N GLN A 110 -6.95 19.00 -9.35
CA GLN A 110 -7.48 20.27 -9.85
C GLN A 110 -6.69 21.50 -9.37
N GLY A 111 -6.00 21.40 -8.22
CA GLY A 111 -5.22 22.49 -7.61
C GLY A 111 -3.77 22.60 -8.10
N GLY A 112 -3.22 21.56 -8.74
CA GLY A 112 -1.84 21.50 -9.23
C GLY A 112 -1.54 22.28 -10.51
N GLY A 113 -2.53 22.99 -11.07
CA GLY A 113 -2.37 23.84 -12.26
C GLY A 113 -2.24 25.32 -11.91
N ARG A 114 -1.11 25.75 -11.33
CA ARG A 114 -0.71 27.17 -11.28
C ARG A 114 0.79 27.34 -11.45
#